data_AF-A0A2D6L697-F1
#
_entry.id   AF-A0A2D6L697-F1
#
_cell.length_a   1.000
_cell.length_b   1.000
_cell.length_c   1.000
_cell.angle_alpha   90.00
_cell.angle_beta   90.00
_cell.angle_gamma   90.00
#
_symmetry.space_group_name_H-M   'P 1'
#
loop_
_entity.id
_entity.type
_entity.pdbx_description
1 polymer ?
#
loop_
_entity_poly.entity_id
_entity_poly.type
_entity_poly.pdbx_seq_one_letter_code
_entity_poly.pdbx_strand_id
1 'polypeptide(L)'
;MLIATHVAVGAVVAQNSPTAFWAFVLGFISHLLIDMIPHGDAHLYKEYKSGKKMKQALAKVSFDALAAVMLVAWIFAYVPNVNATIIAWGLVGSVLPDLLVGLCELYKHPWLEAFHRVHFWFHNYFVDRKKDMSLKHGFVMQAFLLAILVKVIV
;
A
#
# COMPACT_ATOMS: atom_id res chain seq x y z
N MET A 1 -1.84 4.56 1.41
CA MET A 1 -2.72 4.50 0.22
C MET A 1 -3.51 3.21 0.29
N LEU A 2 -4.36 2.91 -0.68
CA LEU A 2 -5.00 1.61 -0.79
C LEU A 2 -3.95 0.53 -1.09
N ILE A 3 -4.06 -0.61 -0.40
CA ILE A 3 -3.22 -1.80 -0.54
C ILE A 3 -3.17 -2.24 -2.01
N ALA A 4 -4.29 -2.20 -2.73
CA ALA A 4 -4.31 -2.57 -4.15
C ALA A 4 -3.36 -1.71 -5.01
N THR A 5 -3.21 -0.42 -4.67
CA THR A 5 -2.27 0.46 -5.37
C THR A 5 -0.82 0.10 -5.04
N HIS A 6 -0.51 -0.21 -3.78
CA HIS A 6 0.82 -0.67 -3.39
C HIS A 6 1.20 -1.99 -4.06
N VAL A 7 0.25 -2.93 -4.14
CA VAL A 7 0.42 -4.19 -4.88
C VAL A 7 0.74 -3.92 -6.35
N ALA A 8 0.00 -3.03 -7.01
CA ALA A 8 0.24 -2.68 -8.41
C ALA A 8 1.62 -2.05 -8.63
N VAL A 9 2.02 -1.11 -7.78
CA VAL A 9 3.36 -0.49 -7.82
C VAL A 9 4.44 -1.56 -7.56
N GLY A 10 4.24 -2.41 -6.55
CA GLY A 10 5.15 -3.51 -6.21
C GLY A 10 5.35 -4.47 -7.37
N ALA A 11 4.29 -4.80 -8.12
CA ALA A 11 4.38 -5.62 -9.32
C ALA A 11 5.19 -4.94 -10.44
N VAL A 12 4.94 -3.66 -10.73
CA VAL A 12 5.69 -2.89 -11.74
C VAL A 12 7.18 -2.80 -11.37
N VAL A 13 7.49 -2.50 -10.11
CA VAL A 13 8.86 -2.43 -9.61
C VAL A 13 9.54 -3.81 -9.70
N ALA A 14 8.83 -4.88 -9.36
CA ALA A 14 9.35 -6.24 -9.43
C ALA A 14 9.66 -6.68 -10.87
N GLN A 15 8.82 -6.34 -11.85
CA GLN A 15 9.08 -6.66 -13.27
C GLN A 15 10.39 -6.04 -13.78
N ASN A 16 10.80 -4.91 -13.21
CA ASN A 16 12.01 -4.19 -13.56
C ASN A 16 13.19 -4.50 -12.63
N SER A 17 13.02 -5.46 -11.71
CA SER A 17 14.04 -5.80 -10.72
C SER A 17 14.92 -6.96 -11.19
N PRO A 18 16.25 -6.89 -11.00
CA PRO A 18 17.17 -7.93 -11.45
C PRO A 18 17.09 -9.23 -10.63
N THR A 19 16.64 -9.14 -9.37
CA THR A 19 16.55 -10.28 -8.45
C THR A 19 15.37 -10.13 -7.50
N ALA A 20 14.97 -11.22 -6.86
CA ALA A 20 13.93 -11.22 -5.83
C ALA A 20 14.28 -10.32 -4.62
N PHE A 21 15.55 -10.28 -4.22
CA PHE A 21 16.02 -9.39 -3.16
C PHE A 21 15.77 -7.92 -3.50
N TRP A 22 16.16 -7.51 -4.71
CA TRP A 22 15.94 -6.14 -5.17
C TRP A 22 14.45 -5.82 -5.37
N ALA A 23 13.65 -6.77 -5.85
CA ALA A 23 12.20 -6.60 -5.93
C ALA A 23 11.59 -6.32 -4.56
N PHE A 24 11.97 -7.09 -3.53
CA PHE A 24 11.52 -6.86 -2.17
C PHE A 24 11.92 -5.48 -1.64
N VAL A 25 13.21 -5.13 -1.75
CA VAL A 25 13.73 -3.85 -1.24
C VAL A 25 13.06 -2.67 -1.94
N LEU A 26 12.99 -2.71 -3.27
CA LEU A 26 12.38 -1.63 -4.05
C LEU A 26 10.86 -1.57 -3.82
N GLY A 27 10.19 -2.71 -3.68
CA GLY A 27 8.77 -2.77 -3.29
C GLY A 27 8.52 -2.10 -1.94
N PHE A 28 9.35 -2.41 -0.94
CA PHE A 28 9.27 -1.82 0.40
C PHE A 28 9.51 -0.30 0.39
N ILE A 29 10.54 0.15 -0.31
CA ILE A 29 10.83 1.58 -0.44
C ILE A 29 9.72 2.29 -1.22
N SER A 30 9.21 1.68 -2.30
CA SER A 30 8.13 2.26 -3.10
C SER A 30 6.87 2.47 -2.29
N HIS A 31 6.54 1.57 -1.37
CA HIS A 31 5.41 1.75 -0.46
C HIS A 31 5.54 3.06 0.31
N LEU A 32 6.65 3.25 1.03
CA LEU A 32 6.88 4.43 1.86
C LEU A 32 6.87 5.72 1.03
N LEU A 33 7.50 5.73 -0.14
CA LEU A 33 7.55 6.91 -1.00
C LEU A 33 6.18 7.28 -1.58
N ILE A 34 5.43 6.29 -2.05
CA ILE A 34 4.13 6.50 -2.67
C ILE A 34 3.09 6.93 -1.63
N ASP A 35 3.22 6.47 -0.39
CA ASP A 35 2.36 6.90 0.73
C ASP A 35 2.46 8.39 1.06
N MET A 36 3.54 9.05 0.67
CA MET A 36 3.66 10.50 0.84
C MET A 36 2.60 11.26 0.03
N ILE A 37 2.11 10.71 -1.09
CA ILE A 37 1.13 11.35 -1.96
C ILE A 37 -0.20 11.45 -1.19
N PRO A 38 -0.75 12.65 -0.93
CA PRO A 38 -2.01 12.77 -0.18
C PRO A 38 -3.12 11.95 -0.84
N HIS A 39 -3.87 11.19 -0.05
CA HIS A 39 -4.82 10.21 -0.56
C HIS A 39 -6.10 10.07 0.29
N GLY A 40 -6.29 10.95 1.26
CA GLY A 40 -7.59 11.21 1.89
C GLY A 40 -7.99 10.29 3.04
N ASP A 41 -7.08 9.50 3.60
CA ASP A 41 -7.30 8.58 4.70
C ASP A 41 -6.68 9.03 6.03
N ALA A 42 -6.03 10.20 6.11
CA ALA A 42 -5.45 10.69 7.36
C ALA A 42 -6.51 10.85 8.47
N HIS A 43 -7.76 11.15 8.07
CA HIS A 43 -8.91 11.18 8.97
C HIS A 43 -9.47 9.79 9.28
N LEU A 44 -9.37 8.84 8.34
CA LEU A 44 -9.89 7.48 8.50
C LEU A 44 -9.18 6.73 9.63
N TYR A 45 -7.86 6.86 9.71
CA TYR A 45 -7.06 6.27 10.78
C TYR A 45 -7.40 6.85 12.16
N LYS A 46 -7.58 8.18 12.25
CA LYS A 46 -7.97 8.86 13.50
C LYS A 46 -9.38 8.45 13.95
N GLU A 47 -10.31 8.36 13.01
CA GLU A 47 -11.68 7.88 13.26
C GLU A 47 -11.66 6.43 13.76
N TYR A 48 -10.92 5.53 13.11
CA TYR A 48 -10.71 4.15 13.56
C TYR A 48 -10.18 4.08 15.01
N LYS A 49 -9.11 4.81 15.31
CA LYS A 49 -8.50 4.85 16.66
C LYS A 49 -9.44 5.36 17.75
N SER A 50 -10.29 6.33 17.43
CA SER A 50 -11.28 6.86 18.37
C SER A 50 -12.53 5.98 18.52
N GLY A 51 -12.64 4.88 17.77
CA GLY A 51 -13.83 4.04 17.68
C GLY A 51 -14.97 4.66 16.86
N LYS A 52 -14.86 5.94 16.50
CA LYS A 52 -15.85 6.65 15.68
C LYS A 52 -15.81 6.09 14.26
N LYS A 53 -16.94 5.53 13.79
CA LYS A 53 -17.05 4.90 12.45
C LYS A 53 -16.08 3.73 12.20
N MET A 54 -15.63 3.04 13.24
CA MET A 54 -14.75 1.85 13.13
C MET A 54 -15.25 0.84 12.08
N LYS A 55 -16.57 0.53 12.07
CA LYS A 55 -17.17 -0.39 11.10
C LYS A 55 -17.01 0.06 9.65
N GLN A 56 -17.12 1.36 9.38
CA GLN A 56 -16.96 1.92 8.03
C GLN A 56 -15.49 1.90 7.60
N ALA A 57 -14.57 2.20 8.52
CA ALA A 57 -13.13 2.08 8.25
C ALA A 57 -12.75 0.63 7.94
N LEU A 58 -13.21 -0.32 8.75
CA LEU A 58 -12.94 -1.74 8.54
C LEU A 58 -13.51 -2.23 7.21
N ALA A 59 -14.76 -1.87 6.87
CA ALA A 59 -15.37 -2.25 5.61
C ALA A 59 -14.57 -1.75 4.39
N LYS A 60 -14.06 -0.52 4.44
CA LYS A 60 -13.23 0.06 3.36
C LYS A 60 -11.90 -0.68 3.21
N VAL A 61 -11.20 -0.90 4.32
CA VAL A 61 -9.91 -1.62 4.33
C VAL A 61 -10.08 -3.06 3.88
N SER A 62 -11.16 -3.73 4.32
CA SER A 62 -11.47 -5.11 3.89
C SER A 62 -11.79 -5.20 2.40
N PHE A 63 -12.56 -4.26 1.86
CA PHE A 63 -12.84 -4.21 0.43
C PHE A 63 -11.57 -4.01 -0.40
N ASP A 64 -10.70 -3.10 0.04
CA ASP A 64 -9.42 -2.86 -0.61
C ASP A 64 -8.46 -4.06 -0.51
N ALA A 65 -8.36 -4.69 0.65
CA ALA A 65 -7.58 -5.92 0.82
C ALA A 65 -8.08 -7.03 -0.12
N LEU A 66 -9.40 -7.17 -0.30
CA LEU A 66 -9.97 -8.10 -1.26
C LEU A 66 -9.59 -7.74 -2.70
N ALA A 67 -9.68 -6.47 -3.08
CA ALA A 67 -9.26 -5.99 -4.39
C ALA A 67 -7.76 -6.27 -4.65
N ALA A 68 -6.91 -6.06 -3.64
CA ALA A 68 -5.49 -6.38 -3.69
C ALA A 68 -5.25 -7.88 -3.91
N VAL A 69 -5.94 -8.75 -3.17
CA VAL A 69 -5.85 -10.21 -3.35
C VAL A 69 -6.29 -10.62 -4.76
N MET A 70 -7.39 -10.07 -5.26
CA MET A 70 -7.87 -10.32 -6.62
C MET A 70 -6.85 -9.87 -7.68
N LEU A 71 -6.21 -8.72 -7.47
CA LEU A 71 -5.17 -8.22 -8.36
C LEU A 71 -3.94 -9.14 -8.36
N VAL A 72 -3.48 -9.59 -7.19
CA VAL A 72 -2.37 -10.57 -7.08
C VAL A 72 -2.72 -11.85 -7.83
N ALA A 73 -3.92 -12.41 -7.59
CA ALA A 73 -4.37 -13.62 -8.27
C ALA A 73 -4.41 -13.43 -9.80
N TRP A 74 -4.91 -12.28 -10.27
CA TRP A 74 -4.94 -11.96 -11.69
C TRP A 74 -3.54 -11.83 -12.30
N ILE A 75 -2.59 -11.19 -11.60
CA ILE A 75 -1.19 -11.07 -12.07
C ILE A 75 -0.60 -12.46 -12.33
N PHE A 76 -0.71 -13.37 -11.36
CA PHE A 76 -0.13 -14.72 -11.49
C PHE A 76 -0.89 -15.62 -12.47
N ALA A 77 -2.18 -15.39 -12.68
CA ALA A 77 -2.98 -16.21 -13.59
C ALA A 77 -2.88 -15.78 -15.06
N TYR A 78 -2.71 -14.48 -15.33
CA TYR A 78 -2.91 -13.94 -16.68
C TYR A 78 -1.75 -13.14 -17.25
N VAL A 79 -0.76 -12.70 -16.46
CA VAL A 79 0.37 -11.94 -16.98
C VAL A 79 1.45 -12.91 -17.47
N PRO A 80 1.71 -12.99 -18.80
CA PRO A 80 2.64 -13.97 -19.34
C PRO A 80 4.09 -13.64 -19.00
N ASN A 81 4.95 -14.67 -18.96
CA ASN A 81 6.41 -14.54 -18.84
C ASN A 81 6.92 -13.80 -17.59
N VAL A 82 6.11 -13.67 -16.53
CA VAL A 82 6.57 -13.10 -15.26
C VAL A 82 7.42 -14.12 -14.49
N ASN A 83 8.52 -13.65 -13.91
CA ASN A 83 9.25 -14.44 -12.93
C ASN A 83 8.47 -14.41 -11.61
N ALA A 84 7.74 -15.49 -11.33
CA ALA A 84 6.83 -15.56 -10.19
C ALA A 84 7.51 -15.25 -8.85
N THR A 85 8.76 -15.71 -8.67
CA THR A 85 9.53 -15.47 -7.45
C THR A 85 9.86 -13.98 -7.29
N ILE A 86 10.32 -13.32 -8.35
CA ILE A 86 10.66 -11.89 -8.31
C ILE A 86 9.41 -11.06 -8.03
N ILE A 87 8.29 -11.34 -8.72
CA ILE A 87 7.00 -10.68 -8.49
C ILE A 87 6.54 -10.87 -7.05
N ALA A 88 6.50 -12.11 -6.55
CA ALA A 88 6.05 -12.41 -5.19
C ALA A 88 6.83 -11.60 -4.14
N TRP A 89 8.16 -11.51 -4.28
CA TRP A 89 8.97 -10.76 -3.34
C TRP A 89 8.76 -9.25 -3.41
N GLY A 90 8.52 -8.67 -4.59
CA GLY A 90 8.14 -7.26 -4.71
C GLY A 90 6.76 -6.96 -4.12
N LEU A 91 5.80 -7.86 -4.31
CA LEU A 91 4.49 -7.78 -3.68
C LEU A 91 4.59 -7.83 -2.15
N VAL A 92 5.35 -8.80 -1.61
CA VAL A 92 5.62 -8.90 -0.16
C VAL A 92 6.26 -7.61 0.35
N GLY A 93 7.30 -7.10 -0.34
CA GLY A 93 7.95 -5.84 0.02
C GLY A 93 6.97 -4.67 0.05
N SER A 94 6.07 -4.57 -0.93
CA SER A 94 5.10 -3.48 -1.05
C SER A 94 3.97 -3.49 -0.01
N VAL A 95 3.63 -4.64 0.57
CA VAL A 95 2.54 -4.79 1.54
C VAL A 95 3.05 -4.87 2.99
N LEU A 96 4.29 -5.33 3.18
CA LEU A 96 4.89 -5.53 4.50
C LEU A 96 4.85 -4.28 5.40
N PRO A 97 5.09 -3.04 4.93
CA PRO A 97 4.98 -1.85 5.77
C PRO A 97 3.65 -1.71 6.50
N ASP A 98 2.52 -1.82 5.81
CA ASP A 98 1.19 -1.73 6.44
C ASP A 98 0.95 -2.87 7.43
N LEU A 99 1.42 -4.08 7.10
CA LEU A 99 1.35 -5.22 8.02
C LEU A 99 2.14 -4.94 9.31
N LEU A 100 3.33 -4.36 9.23
CA LEU A 100 4.13 -4.00 10.39
C LEU A 100 3.46 -2.91 11.24
N VAL A 101 2.79 -1.94 10.61
CA VAL A 101 1.95 -0.96 11.32
C VAL A 101 0.80 -1.65 12.05
N GLY A 102 0.08 -2.56 11.39
CA GLY A 102 -0.99 -3.36 12.02
C GLY A 102 -0.50 -4.22 13.18
N LEU A 103 0.69 -4.82 13.07
CA LEU A 103 1.32 -5.58 14.14
C LEU A 103 1.74 -4.67 15.31
N CYS A 104 2.20 -3.46 15.03
CA CYS A 104 2.51 -2.47 16.06
C CYS A 104 1.27 -2.18 16.93
N GLU A 105 0.10 -2.09 16.31
CA GLU A 105 -1.17 -1.84 16.99
C GLU A 105 -1.59 -2.96 17.94
N LEU A 106 -1.20 -4.21 17.63
CA LEU A 106 -1.51 -5.38 18.44
C LEU A 106 -0.49 -5.60 19.57
N TYR A 107 0.81 -5.47 19.28
CA TYR A 107 1.88 -5.92 20.17
C TYR A 107 2.65 -4.79 20.86
N LYS A 108 2.63 -3.55 20.35
CA LYS A 108 3.30 -2.36 20.91
C LYS A 108 4.79 -2.57 21.27
N HIS A 109 5.52 -3.30 20.43
CA HIS A 109 6.95 -3.55 20.63
C HIS A 109 7.79 -2.33 20.21
N PRO A 110 8.89 -1.96 20.91
CA PRO A 110 9.64 -0.71 20.64
C PRO A 110 10.14 -0.55 19.20
N TRP A 111 10.58 -1.64 18.57
CA TRP A 111 10.99 -1.64 17.16
C TRP A 111 9.81 -1.40 16.21
N LEU A 112 8.63 -1.95 16.51
CA LEU A 112 7.43 -1.72 15.72
C LEU A 112 6.94 -0.28 15.90
N GLU A 113 7.07 0.29 17.09
CA GLU A 113 6.75 1.70 17.32
C GLU A 113 7.73 2.64 16.59
N ALA A 114 9.02 2.28 16.54
CA ALA A 114 10.00 3.01 15.75
C ALA A 114 9.65 2.98 14.26
N PHE A 115 9.30 1.79 13.74
CA PHE A 115 8.86 1.64 12.36
C PHE A 115 7.55 2.41 12.09
N HIS A 116 6.57 2.33 12.98
CA HIS A 116 5.30 3.05 12.92
C HIS A 116 5.53 4.56 12.80
N ARG A 117 6.44 5.13 13.59
CA ARG A 117 6.83 6.55 13.47
C ARG A 117 7.43 6.89 12.11
N VAL A 118 8.29 6.01 11.56
CA VAL A 118 8.88 6.21 10.22
C VAL A 118 7.81 6.14 9.14
N HIS A 119 6.94 5.12 9.16
CA HIS A 119 5.84 4.97 8.22
C HIS A 119 4.93 6.20 8.22
N PHE A 120 4.46 6.63 9.40
CA PHE A 120 3.61 7.82 9.51
C PHE A 120 4.34 9.14 9.19
N TRP A 121 5.66 9.20 9.31
CA TRP A 121 6.44 10.36 8.83
C TRP A 121 6.36 10.48 7.30
N PHE A 122 6.49 9.37 6.57
CA PHE A 122 6.29 9.35 5.12
C PHE A 122 4.85 9.71 4.76
N HIS A 123 3.88 8.98 5.33
CA HIS A 123 2.45 9.18 5.09
C HIS A 123 2.00 10.64 5.29
N ASN A 124 2.45 11.27 6.38
CA ASN A 124 2.02 12.62 6.73
C ASN A 124 2.88 13.73 6.09
N TYR A 125 3.94 13.37 5.34
CA TYR A 125 4.91 14.33 4.82
C TYR A 125 4.25 15.49 4.05
N PHE A 126 3.40 15.20 3.07
CA PHE A 126 2.70 16.26 2.34
C PHE A 126 1.38 16.68 3.00
N VAL A 127 0.70 15.76 3.67
CA VAL A 127 -0.58 16.02 4.35
C VAL A 127 -0.45 17.13 5.39
N ASP A 128 0.59 17.08 6.22
CA ASP A 128 0.79 18.09 7.28
C ASP A 128 1.15 19.47 6.71
N ARG A 129 1.67 19.54 5.48
CA ARG A 129 2.11 20.79 4.83
C ARG A 129 1.05 21.42 3.93
N LYS A 130 0.23 20.60 3.26
CA LYS A 130 -0.69 21.06 2.19
C LYS A 130 -2.15 20.71 2.45
N LYS A 131 -2.47 20.16 3.63
CA LYS A 131 -3.73 19.48 3.98
C LYS A 131 -3.93 18.21 3.17
N ASP A 132 -4.64 17.25 3.78
CA ASP A 132 -5.07 16.05 3.06
C ASP A 132 -6.15 16.38 2.04
N MET A 133 -6.25 15.56 1.00
CA MET A 133 -7.38 15.62 0.08
C MET A 133 -8.61 14.92 0.68
N SER A 134 -9.78 15.08 0.09
CA SER A 134 -10.93 14.29 0.55
C SER A 134 -10.81 12.85 0.07
N LEU A 135 -11.27 11.91 0.90
CA LEU A 135 -11.24 10.47 0.60
C LEU A 135 -11.83 10.12 -0.79
N LYS A 136 -12.87 10.85 -1.24
CA LYS A 136 -13.46 10.65 -2.57
C LYS A 136 -12.48 10.97 -3.70
N HIS A 137 -11.76 12.10 -3.60
CA HIS A 137 -10.74 12.44 -4.60
C HIS A 137 -9.57 11.46 -4.54
N GLY A 138 -9.19 11.03 -3.34
CA GLY A 138 -8.19 9.97 -3.14
C GLY A 138 -8.56 8.69 -3.86
N PHE A 139 -9.79 8.19 -3.71
CA PHE A 139 -10.27 7.00 -4.43
C PHE A 139 -10.23 7.17 -5.95
N VAL A 140 -10.66 8.32 -6.47
CA VAL A 140 -10.65 8.58 -7.92
C VAL A 140 -9.22 8.60 -8.47
N MET A 141 -8.31 9.31 -7.79
CA MET A 141 -6.90 9.35 -8.15
C MET A 141 -6.27 7.96 -8.13
N GLN A 142 -6.55 7.18 -7.08
CA GLN A 142 -6.00 5.84 -6.93
C GLN A 142 -6.55 4.85 -7.94
N ALA A 143 -7.85 4.92 -8.26
CA ALA A 143 -8.43 4.11 -9.32
C ALA A 143 -7.82 4.43 -10.70
N PHE A 144 -7.58 5.72 -10.97
CA PHE A 144 -6.90 6.15 -12.20
C PHE A 144 -5.45 5.66 -12.25
N LEU A 145 -4.70 5.81 -11.16
CA LEU A 145 -3.33 5.30 -11.05
C LEU A 145 -3.28 3.79 -11.21
N LEU A 146 -4.20 3.05 -10.57
CA LEU A 146 -4.30 1.60 -10.68
C LEU A 146 -4.56 1.17 -12.12
N ALA A 147 -5.45 1.85 -12.85
CA ALA A 147 -5.71 1.56 -14.26
C ALA A 147 -4.46 1.76 -15.14
N ILE A 148 -3.67 2.81 -14.86
CA ILE A 148 -2.39 3.04 -15.55
C ILE A 148 -1.39 1.92 -15.22
N LEU A 149 -1.23 1.58 -13.94
CA LEU A 149 -0.27 0.55 -13.51
C LEU A 149 -0.63 -0.84 -14.06
N VAL A 150 -1.91 -1.21 -14.06
CA VAL A 150 -2.40 -2.45 -14.68
C VAL A 150 -2.05 -2.50 -16.17
N LYS A 151 -2.16 -1.38 -16.88
CA LYS A 151 -1.73 -1.29 -18.29
C LYS A 151 -0.21 -1.43 -18.47
N VAL A 152 0.59 -1.04 -17.49
CA VAL A 152 2.06 -1.23 -17.53
C VAL A 152 2.45 -2.68 -17.23
N ILE A 153 1.67 -3.38 -16.41
CA ILE A 153 1.92 -4.76 -15.99
C ILE A 153 1.69 -5.77 -17.13
N VAL A 154 0.75 -5.49 -18.04
CA VAL A 154 0.34 -6.34 -19.18
C VAL A 154 1.03 -5.91 -20.47
#